data_AF-A0A7W1K693-F1
#
_entry.id   AF-A0A7W1K693-F1
#
_cell.length_a   1.000
_cell.length_b   1.000
_cell.length_c   1.000
_cell.angle_alpha   90.00
_cell.angle_beta   90.00
_cell.angle_gamma   90.00
#
_symmetry.space_group_name_H-M   'P 1'
#
loop_
_entity.id
_entity.type
_entity.pdbx_description
1 polymer ?
#
loop_
_entity_poly.entity_id
_entity_poly.type
_entity_poly.pdbx_seq_one_letter_code
_entity_poly.pdbx_strand_id
1 'polypeptide(L)'
;VRPDAVVNAIGIIKQAPAAGDDPLTCLTVNSLFPHRLAALCEVGGARLVHMSTDCVFSGRTGGYRESDVPDAEDLYGRSKLLGEVRGGGCVTLRTSIIGRELGSSRGLLEWFLSQNGGTVSGYRRAIFSGFTTHALADMMGWLLAEHPSLHGIWHVASDPISKYDLLCLLKEHYGLDIEIEHDDTFACDRSLDGREFCRATGFVPRPWPEMVAGLPRRRALQEVAG
;
A
#
# COMPACT_ATOMS: atom_id res chain seq x y z
N VAL A 1 15.55 23.23 -4.29
CA VAL A 1 16.12 21.85 -4.33
C VAL A 1 15.85 21.28 -5.72
N ARG A 2 16.77 20.57 -6.36
CA ARG A 2 16.58 19.90 -7.66
C ARG A 2 16.86 18.40 -7.49
N PRO A 3 15.84 17.59 -7.17
CA PRO A 3 16.04 16.17 -6.89
C PRO A 3 16.17 15.35 -8.17
N ASP A 4 16.89 14.24 -8.09
CA ASP A 4 16.93 13.22 -9.16
C ASP A 4 15.65 12.38 -9.19
N ALA A 5 15.02 12.17 -8.02
CA ALA A 5 13.79 11.42 -7.87
C ALA A 5 12.88 11.98 -6.77
N VAL A 6 11.58 11.79 -6.92
CA VAL A 6 10.52 12.13 -5.97
C VAL A 6 9.68 10.89 -5.72
N VAL A 7 9.47 10.55 -4.45
CA VAL A 7 8.53 9.51 -4.03
C VAL A 7 7.29 10.17 -3.47
N ASN A 8 6.17 10.06 -4.17
CA ASN A 8 4.88 10.55 -3.70
C ASN A 8 4.14 9.47 -2.92
N ALA A 9 4.33 9.50 -1.60
CA ALA A 9 3.59 8.71 -0.61
C ALA A 9 2.47 9.51 0.07
N ILE A 10 2.10 10.68 -0.45
CA ILE A 10 1.01 11.49 0.08
C ILE A 10 -0.33 10.93 -0.41
N GLY A 11 -1.30 10.83 0.50
CA GLY A 11 -2.67 10.49 0.16
C GLY A 11 -3.59 10.52 1.36
N ILE A 12 -4.86 10.84 1.14
CA ILE A 12 -5.92 10.61 2.11
C ILE A 12 -6.26 9.13 2.04
N ILE A 13 -6.04 8.41 3.13
CA ILE A 13 -6.32 6.97 3.25
C ILE A 13 -7.81 6.70 3.48
N LYS A 14 -8.26 5.50 3.13
CA LYS A 14 -9.66 5.05 3.27
C LYS A 14 -10.23 5.21 4.69
N GLN A 15 -9.38 5.08 5.72
CA GLN A 15 -9.75 5.17 7.13
C GLN A 15 -9.83 6.61 7.65
N ALA A 16 -9.47 7.61 6.85
CA ALA A 16 -9.57 9.01 7.23
C ALA A 16 -11.01 9.52 7.04
N PRO A 17 -11.56 10.35 7.95
CA PRO A 17 -12.90 10.92 7.79
C PRO A 17 -13.12 11.64 6.45
N ALA A 18 -12.10 12.40 6.00
CA ALA A 18 -12.13 13.11 4.73
C ALA A 18 -12.32 12.19 3.50
N ALA A 19 -12.04 10.88 3.61
CA ALA A 19 -12.27 9.94 2.53
C ALA A 19 -13.76 9.65 2.24
N GLY A 20 -14.65 9.93 3.21
CA GLY A 20 -16.11 9.82 3.05
C GLY A 20 -16.82 11.17 3.04
N ASP A 21 -16.33 12.13 3.84
CA ASP A 21 -17.09 13.34 4.18
C ASP A 21 -16.59 14.62 3.50
N ASP A 22 -15.43 14.58 2.84
CA ASP A 22 -14.85 15.75 2.15
C ASP A 22 -14.31 15.39 0.75
N PRO A 23 -15.20 15.30 -0.25
CA PRO A 23 -14.82 15.01 -1.63
C PRO A 23 -13.83 16.02 -2.23
N LEU A 24 -13.92 17.30 -1.86
CA LEU A 24 -13.06 18.34 -2.41
C LEU A 24 -11.61 18.13 -1.98
N THR A 25 -11.38 17.94 -0.68
CA THR A 25 -10.04 17.66 -0.17
C THR A 25 -9.52 16.32 -0.68
N CYS A 26 -10.36 15.29 -0.73
CA CYS A 26 -10.00 13.98 -1.26
C CYS A 26 -9.56 14.03 -2.72
N LEU A 27 -10.33 14.65 -3.60
CA LEU A 27 -9.97 14.81 -5.02
C LEU A 27 -8.75 15.71 -5.21
N THR A 28 -8.60 16.75 -4.39
CA THR A 28 -7.42 17.64 -4.47
C THR A 28 -6.14 16.89 -4.15
N VAL A 29 -6.12 16.11 -3.07
CA VAL A 29 -4.92 15.41 -2.59
C VAL A 29 -4.66 14.13 -3.37
N ASN A 30 -5.68 13.30 -3.58
CA ASN A 30 -5.51 11.98 -4.18
C ASN A 30 -5.53 12.01 -5.71
N SER A 31 -6.16 13.00 -6.34
CA SER A 31 -6.32 13.06 -7.79
C SER A 31 -5.50 14.19 -8.42
N LEU A 32 -5.73 15.45 -8.05
CA LEU A 32 -5.10 16.59 -8.73
C LEU A 32 -3.61 16.74 -8.40
N PHE A 33 -3.23 16.54 -7.14
CA PHE A 33 -1.86 16.71 -6.69
C PHE A 33 -0.85 15.79 -7.41
N PRO A 34 -1.10 14.47 -7.57
CA PRO A 34 -0.19 13.60 -8.34
C PRO A 34 0.09 14.08 -9.76
N HIS A 35 -0.93 14.54 -10.50
CA HIS A 35 -0.75 15.07 -11.86
C HIS A 35 0.09 16.35 -11.88
N ARG A 36 -0.16 17.27 -10.93
CA ARG A 36 0.65 18.49 -10.79
C ARG A 36 2.10 18.15 -10.46
N LEU A 37 2.31 17.19 -9.57
CA LEU A 37 3.65 16.75 -9.17
C LEU A 37 4.38 16.09 -10.34
N ALA A 38 3.70 15.27 -11.15
CA ALA A 38 4.26 14.68 -12.35
C ALA A 38 4.73 15.74 -13.36
N ALA A 39 3.91 16.77 -13.61
CA ALA A 39 4.29 17.89 -14.48
C ALA A 39 5.52 18.66 -13.96
N LEU A 40 5.62 18.87 -12.64
CA LEU A 40 6.79 19.50 -12.03
C LEU A 40 8.04 18.62 -12.13
N CYS A 41 7.90 17.31 -11.98
CA CYS A 41 9.00 16.36 -12.14
C CYS A 41 9.51 16.35 -13.59
N GLU A 42 8.60 16.38 -14.57
CA GLU A 42 8.94 16.49 -15.99
C GLU A 42 9.76 17.75 -16.29
N VAL A 43 9.31 18.92 -15.82
CA VAL A 43 10.04 20.18 -15.98
C VAL A 43 11.41 20.16 -15.28
N GLY A 44 11.50 19.52 -14.11
CA GLY A 44 12.73 19.42 -13.32
C GLY A 44 13.73 18.40 -13.84
N GLY A 45 13.30 17.48 -14.71
CA GLY A 45 14.05 16.28 -15.09
C GLY A 45 14.16 15.25 -13.96
N ALA A 46 13.21 15.25 -13.01
CA ALA A 46 13.18 14.33 -11.89
C ALA A 46 12.29 13.12 -12.21
N ARG A 47 12.63 11.95 -11.67
CA ARG A 47 11.78 10.75 -11.75
C ARG A 47 10.70 10.79 -10.68
N LEU A 48 9.48 10.35 -10.98
CA LEU A 48 8.39 10.25 -10.01
C LEU A 48 8.04 8.78 -9.74
N VAL A 49 8.04 8.38 -8.48
CA VAL A 49 7.39 7.14 -8.00
C VAL A 49 6.12 7.54 -7.28
N HIS A 50 4.95 7.16 -7.80
CA HIS A 50 3.66 7.49 -7.24
C HIS A 50 2.96 6.26 -6.66
N MET A 51 2.53 6.34 -5.41
CA MET A 51 1.79 5.27 -4.76
C MET A 51 0.29 5.33 -5.14
N SER A 52 -0.20 4.30 -5.81
CA SER A 52 -1.64 4.00 -5.95
C SER A 52 -2.04 2.90 -4.95
N THR A 53 -3.19 2.25 -5.16
CA THR A 53 -3.78 1.30 -4.21
C THR A 53 -4.46 0.12 -4.92
N ASP A 54 -4.54 -1.03 -4.25
CA ASP A 54 -5.41 -2.14 -4.64
C ASP A 54 -6.91 -1.81 -4.53
N CYS A 55 -7.29 -0.78 -3.77
CA CYS A 55 -8.67 -0.31 -3.62
C CYS A 55 -9.21 0.40 -4.87
N VAL A 56 -8.43 0.49 -5.96
CA VAL A 56 -8.97 0.81 -7.29
C VAL A 56 -9.86 -0.32 -7.83
N PHE A 57 -9.79 -1.51 -7.20
CA PHE A 57 -10.64 -2.65 -7.47
C PHE A 57 -11.65 -2.93 -6.33
N SER A 58 -12.82 -3.41 -6.69
CA SER A 58 -13.94 -3.72 -5.77
C SER A 58 -13.57 -4.78 -4.74
N GLY A 59 -12.80 -5.78 -5.16
CA GLY A 59 -12.42 -6.93 -4.36
C GLY A 59 -13.36 -8.13 -4.51
N ARG A 60 -14.09 -8.22 -5.63
CA ARG A 60 -15.05 -9.31 -5.90
C ARG A 60 -14.40 -10.56 -6.49
N THR A 61 -13.25 -10.41 -7.16
CA THR A 61 -12.64 -11.48 -7.96
C THR A 61 -11.27 -11.91 -7.44
N GLY A 62 -10.43 -10.97 -6.97
CA GLY A 62 -9.04 -11.24 -6.68
C GLY A 62 -8.18 -11.45 -7.94
N GLY A 63 -6.87 -11.52 -7.75
CA GLY A 63 -5.90 -11.74 -8.82
C GLY A 63 -5.97 -10.71 -9.95
N TYR A 64 -6.28 -9.45 -9.61
CA TYR A 64 -6.47 -8.38 -10.60
C TYR A 64 -5.16 -8.10 -11.36
N ARG A 65 -5.25 -8.09 -12.69
CA ARG A 65 -4.15 -7.77 -13.61
C ARG A 65 -4.09 -6.29 -13.91
N GLU A 66 -2.93 -5.79 -14.34
CA GLU A 66 -2.78 -4.38 -14.76
C GLU A 66 -3.71 -4.00 -15.92
N SER A 67 -4.07 -4.98 -16.76
CA SER A 67 -4.99 -4.82 -17.89
C SER A 67 -6.47 -4.76 -17.48
N ASP A 68 -6.81 -5.16 -16.26
CA ASP A 68 -8.19 -5.18 -15.80
C ASP A 68 -8.71 -3.76 -15.59
N VAL A 69 -9.99 -3.55 -15.89
CA VAL A 69 -10.64 -2.25 -15.71
C VAL A 69 -10.91 -2.04 -14.21
N PRO A 70 -10.37 -0.98 -13.59
CA PRO A 70 -10.65 -0.69 -12.18
C PRO A 70 -12.13 -0.35 -11.95
N ASP A 71 -12.72 -0.89 -10.89
CA ASP A 71 -14.14 -0.84 -10.56
C ASP A 71 -14.41 -0.34 -9.13
N ALA A 72 -13.55 0.52 -8.59
CA ALA A 72 -13.72 1.13 -7.28
C ALA A 72 -15.09 1.81 -7.09
N GLU A 73 -15.77 1.45 -6.00
CA GLU A 73 -17.11 1.95 -5.70
C GLU A 73 -17.11 3.12 -4.72
N ASP A 74 -16.09 3.21 -3.87
CA ASP A 74 -15.95 4.27 -2.87
C ASP A 74 -15.14 5.48 -3.37
N LEU A 75 -15.35 6.63 -2.72
CA LEU A 75 -14.68 7.89 -3.06
C LEU A 75 -13.15 7.78 -2.96
N TYR A 76 -12.64 7.04 -1.98
CA TYR A 76 -11.20 6.82 -1.82
C TYR A 76 -10.59 6.12 -3.05
N GLY A 77 -11.09 4.94 -3.41
CA GLY A 77 -10.61 4.15 -4.54
C GLY A 77 -10.74 4.92 -5.86
N ARG A 78 -11.87 5.62 -6.07
CA ARG A 78 -12.08 6.46 -7.25
C ARG A 78 -11.11 7.64 -7.29
N SER A 79 -10.88 8.32 -6.17
CA SER A 79 -9.94 9.46 -6.12
C SER A 79 -8.50 9.03 -6.38
N LYS A 80 -8.06 7.88 -5.82
CA LYS A 80 -6.74 7.30 -6.08
C LYS A 80 -6.59 6.88 -7.54
N LEU A 81 -7.61 6.24 -8.12
CA LEU A 81 -7.64 5.89 -9.54
C LEU A 81 -7.49 7.13 -10.43
N LEU A 82 -8.21 8.21 -10.12
CA LEU A 82 -8.11 9.48 -10.87
C LEU A 82 -6.74 10.15 -10.74
N GLY A 83 -5.95 9.82 -9.70
CA GLY A 83 -4.59 10.33 -9.49
C GLY A 83 -3.50 9.53 -10.18
N GLU A 84 -3.83 8.41 -10.83
CA GLU A 84 -2.81 7.58 -11.46
C GLU A 84 -2.16 8.28 -12.66
N VAL A 85 -0.83 8.39 -12.63
CA VAL A 85 -0.02 9.05 -13.66
C VAL A 85 0.72 8.03 -14.52
N ARG A 86 0.79 8.28 -15.83
CA ARG A 86 1.40 7.35 -16.82
C ARG A 86 2.53 7.96 -17.65
N GLY A 87 2.89 9.22 -17.40
CA GLY A 87 3.87 9.96 -18.19
C GLY A 87 5.27 9.35 -18.18
N GLY A 88 6.09 9.70 -19.17
CA GLY A 88 7.51 9.35 -19.19
C GLY A 88 8.21 9.84 -17.92
N GLY A 89 9.07 9.00 -17.33
CA GLY A 89 9.73 9.30 -16.05
C GLY A 89 8.84 9.13 -14.81
N CYS A 90 7.58 8.71 -14.95
CA CYS A 90 6.68 8.42 -13.85
C CYS A 90 6.37 6.91 -13.75
N VAL A 91 6.55 6.34 -12.57
CA VAL A 91 6.08 4.99 -12.22
C VAL A 91 4.97 5.11 -11.19
N THR A 92 3.78 4.59 -11.52
CA THR A 92 2.69 4.44 -10.56
C THR A 92 2.64 3.00 -10.07
N LEU A 93 2.70 2.80 -8.75
CA LEU A 93 2.70 1.49 -8.11
C LEU A 93 1.34 1.24 -7.45
N ARG A 94 0.55 0.32 -7.98
CA ARG A 94 -0.64 -0.20 -7.28
C ARG A 94 -0.19 -1.29 -6.32
N THR A 95 -0.47 -1.09 -5.03
CA THR A 95 -0.16 -2.05 -3.98
C THR A 95 -1.02 -1.76 -2.74
N SER A 96 -0.89 -2.58 -1.70
CA SER A 96 -1.35 -2.25 -0.35
C SER A 96 -0.20 -2.32 0.64
N ILE A 97 -0.35 -1.65 1.78
CA ILE A 97 0.72 -1.56 2.79
C ILE A 97 0.20 -1.89 4.18
N ILE A 98 1.09 -2.44 4.98
CA ILE A 98 0.93 -2.55 6.43
C ILE A 98 2.22 -2.12 7.13
N GLY A 99 2.10 -1.38 8.23
CA GLY A 99 3.25 -0.94 8.99
C GLY A 99 2.84 -0.10 10.19
N ARG A 100 3.83 0.27 10.99
CA ARG A 100 3.64 1.18 12.14
C ARG A 100 3.29 2.57 11.63
N GLU A 101 2.43 3.25 12.36
CA GLU A 101 2.09 4.64 12.08
C GLU A 101 2.96 5.57 12.93
N LEU A 102 3.35 6.72 12.36
CA LEU A 102 4.15 7.72 13.08
C LEU A 102 3.29 8.54 14.05
N GLY A 103 2.08 8.94 13.66
CA GLY A 103 1.27 9.88 14.46
C GLY A 103 -0.22 9.54 14.58
N SER A 104 -0.66 8.40 14.06
CA SER A 104 -2.06 7.96 14.10
C SER A 104 -2.19 6.51 14.55
N SER A 105 -3.42 6.01 14.63
CA SER A 105 -3.74 4.64 15.01
C SER A 105 -4.94 4.10 14.21
N ARG A 106 -4.94 4.33 12.89
CA ARG A 106 -6.09 4.05 12.00
C ARG A 106 -5.91 2.78 11.16
N GLY A 107 -4.68 2.37 10.92
CA GLY A 107 -4.30 1.22 10.14
C GLY A 107 -4.48 -0.09 10.89
N LEU A 108 -4.46 -1.18 10.13
CA LEU A 108 -4.71 -2.53 10.66
C LEU A 108 -3.75 -2.90 11.79
N LEU A 109 -2.47 -2.54 11.67
CA LEU A 109 -1.46 -2.92 12.66
C LEU A 109 -1.67 -2.23 14.01
N GLU A 110 -1.83 -0.90 14.03
CA GLU A 110 -2.03 -0.18 15.29
C GLU A 110 -3.36 -0.57 15.95
N TRP A 111 -4.42 -0.77 15.15
CA TRP A 111 -5.67 -1.35 15.66
C TRP A 111 -5.41 -2.72 16.30
N PHE A 112 -4.76 -3.64 15.61
CA PHE A 112 -4.54 -5.00 16.13
C PHE A 112 -3.68 -5.02 17.41
N LEU A 113 -2.62 -4.21 17.47
CA LEU A 113 -1.80 -4.06 18.67
C LEU A 113 -2.61 -3.57 19.88
N SER A 114 -3.62 -2.71 19.65
CA SER A 114 -4.49 -2.22 20.72
C SER A 114 -5.47 -3.26 21.29
N GLN A 115 -5.63 -4.41 20.62
CA GLN A 115 -6.54 -5.47 21.05
C GLN A 115 -5.89 -6.50 21.98
N ASN A 116 -4.66 -6.25 22.44
CA ASN A 116 -3.92 -7.19 23.30
C ASN A 116 -4.70 -7.54 24.58
N GLY A 117 -4.78 -8.83 24.89
CA GLY A 117 -5.59 -9.39 25.98
C GLY A 117 -7.06 -9.65 25.61
N GLY A 118 -7.44 -9.49 24.33
CA GLY A 118 -8.81 -9.65 23.85
C GLY A 118 -8.99 -10.68 22.75
N THR A 119 -10.18 -10.67 22.14
CA THR A 119 -10.57 -11.54 21.03
C THR A 119 -10.94 -10.69 19.82
N VAL A 120 -10.50 -11.09 18.63
CA VAL A 120 -10.80 -10.39 17.37
C VAL A 120 -11.25 -11.37 16.29
N SER A 121 -12.05 -10.88 15.33
CA SER A 121 -12.41 -11.65 14.14
C SER A 121 -11.27 -11.63 13.11
N GLY A 122 -10.77 -12.81 12.75
CA GLY A 122 -9.81 -13.04 11.69
C GLY A 122 -10.48 -13.52 10.41
N TYR A 123 -10.65 -12.59 9.47
CA TYR A 123 -11.33 -12.87 8.20
C TYR A 123 -10.48 -13.75 7.26
N ARG A 124 -10.94 -14.96 6.96
CA ARG A 124 -10.22 -15.90 6.07
C ARG A 124 -10.43 -15.61 4.58
N ARG A 125 -11.52 -14.91 4.24
CA ARG A 125 -11.89 -14.56 2.86
C ARG A 125 -11.64 -13.09 2.51
N ALA A 126 -10.94 -12.37 3.39
CA ALA A 126 -10.43 -11.03 3.09
C ALA A 126 -8.95 -11.14 2.70
N ILE A 127 -8.66 -11.05 1.41
CA ILE A 127 -7.35 -11.36 0.83
C ILE A 127 -6.67 -10.09 0.31
N PHE A 128 -5.36 -9.99 0.54
CA PHE A 128 -4.49 -8.90 0.09
C PHE A 128 -3.12 -9.46 -0.30
N SER A 129 -2.38 -8.69 -1.08
CA SER A 129 -1.08 -9.06 -1.66
C SER A 129 -0.09 -7.89 -1.56
N GLY A 130 -0.19 -7.13 -0.47
CA GLY A 130 0.61 -5.92 -0.23
C GLY A 130 1.97 -6.20 0.39
N PHE A 131 2.60 -5.16 0.95
CA PHE A 131 3.93 -5.25 1.56
C PHE A 131 3.96 -4.62 2.94
N THR A 132 4.94 -4.99 3.76
CA THR A 132 5.28 -4.14 4.90
C THR A 132 5.90 -2.83 4.42
N THR A 133 5.70 -1.74 5.15
CA THR A 133 6.23 -0.42 4.76
C THR A 133 7.75 -0.42 4.55
N HIS A 134 8.49 -1.22 5.32
CA HIS A 134 9.94 -1.39 5.16
C HIS A 134 10.29 -2.14 3.87
N ALA A 135 9.64 -3.28 3.60
CA ALA A 135 9.88 -4.04 2.38
C ALA A 135 9.54 -3.23 1.12
N LEU A 136 8.47 -2.43 1.17
CA LEU A 136 8.10 -1.53 0.08
C LEU A 136 9.12 -0.40 -0.11
N ALA A 137 9.64 0.18 0.98
CA ALA A 137 10.67 1.22 0.90
C ALA A 137 11.97 0.69 0.27
N ASP A 138 12.42 -0.50 0.68
CA ASP A 138 13.57 -1.18 0.07
C ASP A 138 13.34 -1.40 -1.43
N MET A 139 12.16 -1.89 -1.82
CA MET A 139 11.80 -2.12 -3.21
C MET A 139 11.80 -0.82 -4.01
N MET A 140 11.25 0.28 -3.48
CA MET A 140 11.29 1.58 -4.17
C MET A 140 12.72 2.09 -4.35
N GLY A 141 13.60 1.90 -3.35
CA GLY A 141 15.02 2.24 -3.47
C GLY A 141 15.71 1.44 -4.58
N TRP A 142 15.49 0.13 -4.60
CA TRP A 142 15.98 -0.76 -5.66
C TRP A 142 15.43 -0.38 -7.04
N LEU A 143 14.13 -0.10 -7.15
CA LEU A 143 13.48 0.33 -8.40
C LEU A 143 14.09 1.62 -8.94
N LEU A 144 14.42 2.57 -8.06
CA LEU A 144 15.05 3.82 -8.43
C LEU A 144 16.49 3.62 -8.94
N ALA A 145 17.24 2.70 -8.33
CA ALA A 145 18.63 2.41 -8.70
C ALA A 145 18.74 1.57 -9.97
N GLU A 146 17.98 0.47 -10.07
CA GLU A 146 18.20 -0.59 -11.07
C GLU A 146 17.29 -0.47 -12.31
N HIS A 147 16.19 0.29 -12.21
CA HIS A 147 15.20 0.39 -13.29
C HIS A 147 14.88 1.83 -13.69
N PRO A 148 15.86 2.65 -14.09
CA PRO A 148 15.66 4.08 -14.36
C PRO A 148 14.70 4.37 -15.52
N SER A 149 14.53 3.43 -16.47
CA SER A 149 13.64 3.57 -17.63
C SER A 149 12.22 3.06 -17.40
N LEU A 150 11.96 2.36 -16.28
CA LEU A 150 10.61 1.87 -15.98
C LEU A 150 9.68 3.08 -15.76
N HIS A 151 8.51 3.01 -16.38
CA HIS A 151 7.46 4.03 -16.32
C HIS A 151 6.09 3.35 -16.50
N GLY A 152 5.00 4.09 -16.32
CA GLY A 152 3.64 3.58 -16.41
C GLY A 152 3.10 3.02 -15.09
N ILE A 153 2.04 2.23 -15.15
CA ILE A 153 1.35 1.67 -13.98
C ILE A 153 1.71 0.20 -13.84
N TRP A 154 2.08 -0.21 -12.64
CA TRP A 154 2.48 -1.57 -12.31
C TRP A 154 1.78 -2.07 -11.06
N HIS A 155 1.39 -3.34 -11.05
CA HIS A 155 1.00 -4.01 -9.83
C HIS A 155 2.25 -4.52 -9.14
N VAL A 156 2.52 -4.01 -7.93
CA VAL A 156 3.56 -4.56 -7.07
C VAL A 156 2.87 -5.37 -5.99
N ALA A 157 3.00 -6.68 -6.08
CA ALA A 157 2.27 -7.63 -5.26
C ALA A 157 3.19 -8.70 -4.66
N SER A 158 2.96 -9.04 -3.39
CA SER A 158 3.50 -10.25 -2.76
C SER A 158 2.58 -11.45 -3.02
N ASP A 159 2.93 -12.61 -2.46
CA ASP A 159 1.98 -13.72 -2.38
C ASP A 159 0.69 -13.27 -1.65
N PRO A 160 -0.50 -13.67 -2.13
CA PRO A 160 -1.76 -13.38 -1.45
C PRO A 160 -1.81 -14.00 -0.06
N ILE A 161 -2.39 -13.28 0.90
CA ILE A 161 -2.56 -13.71 2.29
C ILE A 161 -3.93 -13.27 2.80
N SER A 162 -4.55 -14.06 3.68
CA SER A 162 -5.80 -13.67 4.33
C SER A 162 -5.57 -12.74 5.54
N LYS A 163 -6.60 -11.97 5.94
CA LYS A 163 -6.53 -11.16 7.17
C LYS A 163 -6.22 -12.05 8.36
N TYR A 164 -6.86 -13.20 8.44
CA TYR A 164 -6.59 -14.20 9.48
C TYR A 164 -5.10 -14.55 9.55
N ASP A 165 -4.51 -15.00 8.44
CA ASP A 165 -3.11 -15.47 8.43
C ASP A 165 -2.12 -14.33 8.72
N LEU A 166 -2.38 -13.13 8.19
CA LEU A 166 -1.56 -11.97 8.52
C LEU A 166 -1.62 -11.63 10.02
N LEU A 167 -2.82 -11.64 10.62
CA LEU A 167 -2.97 -11.38 12.05
C LEU A 167 -2.25 -12.43 12.90
N CYS A 168 -2.25 -13.70 12.48
CA CYS A 168 -1.47 -14.76 13.13
C CYS A 168 0.03 -14.46 13.10
N LEU A 169 0.58 -14.08 11.94
CA LEU A 169 2.00 -13.68 11.83
C LEU A 169 2.33 -12.47 12.71
N LEU A 170 1.44 -11.47 12.76
CA LEU A 170 1.62 -10.30 13.60
C LEU A 170 1.55 -10.65 15.09
N LYS A 171 0.62 -11.52 15.49
CA LYS A 171 0.48 -11.99 16.87
C LYS A 171 1.78 -12.63 17.35
N GLU A 172 2.36 -13.51 16.54
CA GLU A 172 3.63 -14.17 16.84
C GLU A 172 4.78 -13.15 16.91
N HIS A 173 4.92 -12.30 15.90
CA HIS A 173 6.03 -11.32 15.83
C HIS A 173 6.05 -10.33 17.00
N TYR A 174 4.88 -9.87 17.42
CA TYR A 174 4.75 -8.91 18.52
C TYR A 174 4.56 -9.56 19.90
N GLY A 175 4.40 -10.89 19.97
CA GLY A 175 4.17 -11.62 21.23
C GLY A 175 2.85 -11.22 21.89
N LEU A 176 1.78 -11.09 21.11
CA LEU A 176 0.47 -10.63 21.59
C LEU A 176 -0.35 -11.78 22.17
N ASP A 177 -1.07 -11.49 23.24
CA ASP A 177 -2.06 -12.38 23.85
C ASP A 177 -3.45 -12.04 23.29
N ILE A 178 -3.72 -12.45 22.04
CA ILE A 178 -4.98 -12.17 21.35
C ILE A 178 -5.56 -13.47 20.80
N GLU A 179 -6.82 -13.76 21.07
CA GLU A 179 -7.55 -14.83 20.39
C GLU A 179 -8.04 -14.32 19.02
N ILE A 180 -7.75 -15.07 17.96
CA ILE A 180 -8.16 -14.73 16.59
C ILE A 180 -9.18 -15.79 16.15
N GLU A 181 -10.45 -15.43 16.18
CA GLU A 181 -11.55 -16.30 15.76
C GLU A 181 -11.66 -16.35 14.24
N HIS A 182 -12.05 -17.50 13.69
CA HIS A 182 -12.26 -17.64 12.25
C HIS A 182 -13.55 -16.96 11.82
N ASP A 183 -13.47 -16.10 10.80
CA ASP A 183 -14.64 -15.49 10.18
C ASP A 183 -14.60 -15.69 8.64
N ASP A 184 -15.62 -16.36 8.10
CA ASP A 184 -15.84 -16.58 6.66
C ASP A 184 -17.03 -15.81 6.08
N THR A 185 -17.72 -15.04 6.92
CA THR A 185 -18.95 -14.31 6.55
C THR A 185 -18.64 -13.10 5.68
N PHE A 186 -17.52 -12.43 5.94
CA PHE A 186 -17.03 -11.31 5.14
C PHE A 186 -16.01 -11.77 4.11
N ALA A 187 -16.26 -11.45 2.84
CA ALA A 187 -15.37 -11.75 1.72
C ALA A 187 -15.00 -10.47 0.96
N CYS A 188 -13.70 -10.28 0.72
CA CYS A 188 -13.16 -9.17 -0.06
C CYS A 188 -11.75 -9.55 -0.52
N ASP A 189 -11.60 -9.91 -1.78
CA ASP A 189 -10.33 -10.30 -2.37
C ASP A 189 -9.82 -9.20 -3.31
N ARG A 190 -8.92 -8.37 -2.79
CA ARG A 190 -8.22 -7.32 -3.55
C ARG A 190 -6.80 -7.72 -3.94
N SER A 191 -6.50 -9.02 -3.96
CA SER A 191 -5.19 -9.47 -4.41
C SER A 191 -4.91 -8.97 -5.84
N LEU A 192 -3.69 -8.50 -6.03
CA LEU A 192 -3.16 -8.05 -7.31
C LEU A 192 -2.25 -9.15 -7.88
N ASP A 193 -2.27 -9.29 -9.20
CA ASP A 193 -1.32 -10.09 -9.95
C ASP A 193 -0.11 -9.22 -10.32
N GLY A 194 1.05 -9.45 -9.70
CA GLY A 194 2.28 -8.70 -9.95
C GLY A 194 3.21 -9.31 -10.99
N ARG A 195 2.79 -10.34 -11.74
CA ARG A 195 3.68 -11.11 -12.63
C ARG A 195 4.29 -10.29 -13.75
N GLU A 196 3.58 -9.30 -14.29
CA GLU A 196 4.11 -8.42 -15.32
C GLU A 196 5.26 -7.57 -14.76
N PHE A 197 5.09 -6.99 -13.57
CA PHE A 197 6.15 -6.25 -12.90
C PHE A 197 7.37 -7.14 -12.62
N CYS A 198 7.17 -8.34 -12.07
CA CYS A 198 8.26 -9.28 -11.80
C CYS A 198 8.99 -9.69 -13.10
N ARG A 199 8.27 -9.89 -14.21
CA ARG A 199 8.90 -10.21 -15.51
C ARG A 199 9.70 -9.04 -16.08
N ALA A 200 9.17 -7.82 -15.95
CA ALA A 200 9.81 -6.62 -16.49
C ALA A 200 11.06 -6.19 -15.71
N THR A 201 11.13 -6.52 -14.42
CA THR A 201 12.16 -6.00 -13.51
C THR A 201 13.05 -7.08 -12.90
N GLY A 202 12.62 -8.34 -12.91
CA GLY A 202 13.28 -9.41 -12.14
C GLY A 202 13.00 -9.34 -10.64
N PHE A 203 12.06 -8.49 -10.19
CA PHE A 203 11.68 -8.40 -8.79
C PHE A 203 11.16 -9.74 -8.27
N VAL A 204 11.62 -10.13 -7.07
CA VAL A 204 11.11 -11.29 -6.34
C VAL A 204 10.54 -10.78 -5.01
N PRO A 205 9.22 -10.86 -4.81
CA PRO A 205 8.61 -10.43 -3.55
C PRO A 205 9.13 -11.25 -2.37
N ARG A 206 9.46 -10.57 -1.26
CA ARG A 206 9.82 -11.26 -0.01
C ARG A 206 8.59 -11.99 0.56
N PRO A 207 8.74 -13.22 1.10
CA PRO A 207 7.66 -13.90 1.80
C PRO A 207 7.15 -13.11 3.01
N TRP A 208 5.86 -13.27 3.34
CA TRP A 208 5.23 -12.59 4.48
C TRP A 208 5.94 -12.76 5.82
N PRO A 209 6.41 -13.96 6.22
CA PRO A 209 7.16 -14.11 7.48
C PRO A 209 8.40 -13.21 7.55
N GLU A 210 9.15 -13.09 6.46
CA GLU A 210 10.33 -12.22 6.38
C GLU A 210 9.94 -10.74 6.43
N MET A 211 8.90 -10.35 5.69
CA MET A 211 8.41 -8.97 5.69
C MET A 211 7.92 -8.54 7.08
N VAL A 212 7.20 -9.42 7.78
CA VAL A 212 6.68 -9.18 9.14
C VAL A 212 7.83 -9.11 10.15
N ALA A 213 8.82 -9.99 10.05
CA ALA A 213 10.00 -9.97 10.91
C ALA A 213 10.77 -8.63 10.84
N GLY A 214 10.75 -7.96 9.67
CA GLY A 214 11.33 -6.63 9.47
C GLY A 214 10.54 -5.47 10.09
N LEU A 215 9.34 -5.69 10.64
CA LEU A 215 8.57 -4.62 11.26
C LEU A 215 9.13 -4.22 12.64
N PRO A 216 9.24 -2.91 12.94
CA PRO A 216 9.79 -2.45 14.21
C PRO A 216 8.86 -2.76 15.39
N ARG A 217 9.42 -3.36 16.45
CA ARG A 217 8.69 -3.75 17.66
C ARG A 217 8.25 -2.56 18.52
N ARG A 218 9.06 -1.50 18.61
CA ARG A 218 8.72 -0.26 19.33
C ARG A 218 8.27 0.84 18.36
N ARG A 219 7.42 1.78 18.81
CA ARG A 219 7.20 3.02 18.05
C ARG A 219 8.56 3.72 17.96
N ALA A 220 9.12 3.80 16.77
CA ALA A 220 10.31 4.60 16.52
C ALA A 220 9.90 6.08 16.54
N LEU A 221 9.82 6.66 17.74
CA LEU A 221 9.73 8.11 17.92
C LEU A 221 10.48 8.49 19.21
N GLN A 222 11.77 8.82 19.08
CA GLN A 222 12.50 9.83 19.89
C GLN A 222 14.01 9.91 19.54
N GLU A 223 14.43 9.96 18.27
CA GLU A 223 15.86 10.26 17.95
C GLU A 223 16.09 11.25 16.78
N VAL A 224 15.09 12.03 16.36
CA VAL A 224 15.30 13.15 15.41
C VAL A 224 14.79 14.49 15.96
N ALA A 225 14.91 14.65 17.28
CA ALA A 225 14.80 15.94 17.95
C ALA A 225 15.89 16.01 19.02
N GLY A 226 17.12 16.29 18.57
CA GLY A 226 18.31 16.53 19.38
C GLY A 226 19.30 17.34 18.55
#